data_AF-W4QDA2-F1
#
_entry.id   AF-W4QDA2-F1
#
_cell.length_a   1.000
_cell.length_b   1.000
_cell.length_c   1.000
_cell.angle_alpha   90.00
_cell.angle_beta   90.00
_cell.angle_gamma   90.00
#
_symmetry.space_group_name_H-M   'P 1'
#
loop_
_entity.id
_entity.type
_entity.pdbx_description
1 polymer ?
#
loop_
_entity_poly.entity_id
_entity_poly.type
_entity_poly.pdbx_seq_one_letter_code
_entity_poly.pdbx_strand_id
1 'polypeptide(L)'
;MDGQFVNEHEIDMGMDVATMFSLLRDWVSRDEDRHPLDGLPVSSFDWEKIRSEEDSLTWFGHSNFLLSINGKKILIDPMFGDVASPVSFVGSTRFSDDLLHVIDELPPIDAVFITHDHYDHLDYPSIVELIDKVEHFFVPLGVDAHLLEWGVQSENITALNWWDEVEWDGLTIASVPAQHYSGRGLWDRNQTLWSGWVILGEQTRLFTSGDSSYGPHFGQIGEAYGPFDLTLIEGGQYDERWSYSHMFPEESVQAHIDVNGETMMLMHWGAFTLAYHGWSEPVERALLAAEEQDVHLIAPKIGETVDLEMLDVPISTWWDL
;
A
#
# COMPACT_ATOMS: atom_id res chain seq x y z
N MET A 1 2.79 26.36 -15.36
CA MET A 1 2.47 25.17 -14.56
C MET A 1 2.63 25.60 -13.12
N ASP A 2 1.57 25.53 -12.33
CA ASP A 2 1.51 26.10 -10.98
C ASP A 2 2.24 25.24 -9.92
N GLY A 3 3.25 24.47 -10.35
CA GLY A 3 4.10 23.64 -9.47
C GLY A 3 3.43 22.38 -8.92
N GLN A 4 2.29 21.95 -9.46
CA GLN A 4 1.55 20.76 -9.01
C GLN A 4 1.65 19.60 -10.00
N PHE A 5 1.68 18.38 -9.47
CA PHE A 5 1.48 17.15 -10.22
C PHE A 5 0.00 16.94 -10.58
N VAL A 6 -0.24 16.23 -11.68
CA VAL A 6 -1.59 15.95 -12.20
C VAL A 6 -1.66 14.52 -12.70
N ASN A 7 -2.85 13.92 -12.62
CA ASN A 7 -3.12 12.62 -13.21
C ASN A 7 -2.99 12.66 -14.74
N GLU A 8 -2.67 11.53 -15.37
CA GLU A 8 -2.58 11.43 -16.83
C GLU A 8 -3.94 11.71 -17.51
N HIS A 9 -5.03 11.47 -16.79
CA HIS A 9 -6.39 11.76 -17.21
C HIS A 9 -7.02 12.82 -16.33
N GLU A 10 -7.90 13.63 -16.93
CA GLU A 10 -8.65 14.65 -16.19
C GLU A 10 -9.66 13.99 -15.28
N ILE A 11 -9.65 14.40 -14.01
CA ILE A 11 -10.47 13.84 -12.94
C ILE A 11 -11.20 14.98 -12.24
N ASP A 12 -12.50 14.81 -12.05
CA ASP A 12 -13.30 15.75 -11.27
C ASP A 12 -13.23 15.38 -9.79
N MET A 13 -12.37 16.09 -9.05
CA MET A 13 -12.24 15.98 -7.59
C MET A 13 -13.18 16.95 -6.84
N GLY A 14 -14.16 17.53 -7.52
CA GLY A 14 -15.08 18.50 -6.94
C GLY A 14 -16.04 17.86 -5.93
N MET A 15 -16.11 18.40 -4.71
CA MET A 15 -17.15 18.03 -3.75
C MET A 15 -18.39 18.94 -3.92
N ASP A 16 -19.50 18.35 -4.32
CA ASP A 16 -20.79 19.04 -4.33
C ASP A 16 -21.47 19.08 -2.94
N VAL A 17 -22.55 19.86 -2.83
CA VAL A 17 -23.29 20.03 -1.57
C VAL A 17 -23.98 18.75 -1.11
N ALA A 18 -24.42 17.91 -2.04
CA ALA A 18 -25.07 16.63 -1.72
C ALA A 18 -24.04 15.65 -1.15
N THR A 19 -22.84 15.58 -1.74
CA THR A 19 -21.69 14.84 -1.24
C THR A 19 -21.34 15.29 0.17
N MET A 20 -21.19 16.59 0.42
CA MET A 20 -20.92 17.11 1.77
C MET A 20 -22.00 16.73 2.80
N PHE A 21 -23.27 16.78 2.42
CA PHE A 21 -24.37 16.39 3.32
C PHE A 21 -24.37 14.88 3.61
N SER A 22 -24.06 14.05 2.62
CA SER A 22 -23.94 12.60 2.80
C SER A 22 -22.79 12.23 3.75
N LEU A 23 -21.62 12.88 3.62
CA LEU A 23 -20.47 12.68 4.50
C LEU A 23 -20.82 13.03 5.95
N LEU A 24 -21.51 14.15 6.15
CA LEU A 24 -21.95 14.56 7.49
C LEU A 24 -22.93 13.54 8.10
N ARG A 25 -23.88 13.04 7.29
CA ARG A 25 -24.83 12.02 7.73
C ARG A 25 -24.10 10.74 8.16
N ASP A 26 -23.16 10.26 7.35
CA ASP A 26 -22.48 8.99 7.58
C ASP A 26 -21.46 9.08 8.72
N TRP A 27 -20.90 10.28 8.95
CA TRP A 27 -20.10 10.57 10.15
C TRP A 27 -20.96 10.53 11.43
N VAL A 28 -22.19 11.02 11.37
CA VAL A 28 -23.14 10.96 12.50
C VAL A 28 -23.69 9.55 12.71
N SER A 29 -23.89 8.77 11.65
CA SER A 29 -24.58 7.47 11.72
C SER A 29 -23.80 6.38 12.46
N ARG A 30 -22.50 6.57 12.76
CA ARG A 30 -21.64 5.67 13.56
C ARG A 30 -21.98 4.19 13.34
N ASP A 31 -21.83 3.74 12.10
CA ASP A 31 -22.05 2.33 11.77
C ASP A 31 -21.09 1.47 12.60
N GLU A 32 -21.63 0.50 13.34
CA GLU A 32 -20.87 -0.29 14.33
C GLU A 32 -19.87 -1.25 13.65
N ASP A 33 -20.02 -1.49 12.34
CA ASP A 33 -19.23 -2.45 11.57
C ASP A 33 -17.97 -1.85 10.91
N ARG A 34 -17.71 -0.55 11.08
CA ARG A 34 -16.53 0.11 10.48
C ARG A 34 -15.20 -0.19 11.18
N HIS A 35 -15.29 -0.80 12.34
CA HIS A 35 -14.16 -1.17 13.18
C HIS A 35 -14.46 -2.53 13.81
N PRO A 36 -13.48 -3.42 13.96
CA PRO A 36 -13.68 -4.71 14.61
C PRO A 36 -14.13 -4.54 16.08
N LEU A 37 -14.97 -5.44 16.58
CA LEU A 37 -15.49 -5.33 17.96
C LEU A 37 -14.40 -5.45 19.03
N ASP A 38 -13.44 -6.33 18.78
CA ASP A 38 -12.21 -6.52 19.55
C ASP A 38 -11.00 -6.15 18.67
N GLY A 39 -9.84 -5.86 19.28
CA GLY A 39 -8.63 -5.60 18.51
C GLY A 39 -8.21 -6.80 17.67
N LEU A 40 -7.71 -6.57 16.45
CA LEU A 40 -7.26 -7.64 15.57
C LEU A 40 -5.94 -8.23 16.08
N PRO A 41 -5.85 -9.57 16.26
CA PRO A 41 -4.62 -10.19 16.69
C PRO A 41 -3.58 -10.18 15.56
N VAL A 42 -2.35 -9.83 15.92
CA VAL A 42 -1.18 -9.99 15.05
C VAL A 42 -0.64 -11.40 15.28
N SER A 43 -0.46 -12.15 14.20
CA SER A 43 0.15 -13.48 14.24
C SER A 43 1.59 -13.38 14.74
N SER A 44 2.07 -14.41 15.44
CA SER A 44 3.47 -14.44 15.87
C SER A 44 4.39 -14.44 14.66
N PHE A 45 5.29 -13.46 14.58
CA PHE A 45 6.27 -13.35 13.50
C PHE A 45 7.21 -14.56 13.48
N ASP A 46 7.30 -15.22 12.32
CA ASP A 46 8.32 -16.23 12.08
C ASP A 46 9.63 -15.54 11.70
N TRP A 47 10.38 -15.19 12.74
CA TRP A 47 11.65 -14.50 12.66
C TRP A 47 12.77 -15.27 11.94
N GLU A 48 12.66 -16.60 11.84
CA GLU A 48 13.58 -17.43 11.06
C GLU A 48 13.27 -17.26 9.58
N LYS A 49 11.99 -17.38 9.20
CA LYS A 49 11.53 -17.16 7.82
C LYS A 49 11.76 -15.72 7.35
N ILE A 50 11.44 -14.72 8.16
CA ILE A 50 11.68 -13.30 7.84
C ILE A 50 13.16 -13.02 7.55
N ARG A 51 14.09 -13.71 8.21
CA ARG A 51 15.54 -13.52 8.03
C ARG A 51 16.16 -14.46 7.01
N SER A 52 15.39 -15.39 6.42
CA SER A 52 15.89 -16.26 5.35
C SER A 52 16.13 -15.44 4.08
N GLU A 53 16.85 -16.02 3.11
CA GLU A 53 17.05 -15.39 1.79
C GLU A 53 15.96 -15.80 0.79
N GLU A 54 15.00 -16.65 1.20
CA GLU A 54 13.91 -17.12 0.35
C GLU A 54 12.94 -15.99 0.03
N ASP A 55 12.42 -16.00 -1.19
CA ASP A 55 11.47 -14.99 -1.63
C ASP A 55 10.16 -15.14 -0.83
N SER A 56 9.78 -14.07 -0.12
CA SER A 56 8.72 -14.13 0.89
C SER A 56 8.05 -12.79 1.09
N LEU A 57 6.84 -12.81 1.64
CA LEU A 57 6.07 -11.63 2.02
C LEU A 57 5.56 -11.76 3.44
N THR A 58 5.80 -10.75 4.27
CA THR A 58 5.16 -10.55 5.57
C THR A 58 4.27 -9.31 5.49
N TRP A 59 3.01 -9.44 5.92
CA TRP A 59 2.06 -8.32 5.91
C TRP A 59 1.83 -7.78 7.32
N PHE A 60 1.95 -6.46 7.51
CA PHE A 60 1.74 -5.80 8.81
C PHE A 60 0.37 -5.09 8.91
N GLY A 61 -0.56 -5.39 7.99
CA GLY A 61 -1.83 -4.68 7.86
C GLY A 61 -1.70 -3.44 6.98
N HIS A 62 -2.82 -2.96 6.45
CA HIS A 62 -2.88 -1.83 5.51
C HIS A 62 -2.02 -2.09 4.27
N SER A 63 -1.24 -1.09 3.83
CA SER A 63 -0.28 -1.19 2.73
C SER A 63 1.16 -1.43 3.19
N ASN A 64 1.37 -1.90 4.43
CA ASN A 64 2.70 -2.13 5.00
C ASN A 64 3.15 -3.59 4.82
N PHE A 65 4.21 -3.79 4.04
CA PHE A 65 4.76 -5.10 3.70
C PHE A 65 6.26 -5.15 3.91
N LEU A 66 6.76 -6.31 4.37
CA LEU A 66 8.17 -6.70 4.24
C LEU A 66 8.26 -7.82 3.20
N LEU A 67 9.05 -7.57 2.17
CA LEU A 67 9.37 -8.52 1.12
C LEU A 67 10.81 -9.01 1.26
N SER A 68 11.03 -10.24 0.85
CA SER A 68 12.33 -10.78 0.50
C SER A 68 12.28 -11.08 -0.99
N ILE A 69 13.12 -10.44 -1.81
CA ILE A 69 13.22 -10.68 -3.26
C ILE A 69 14.69 -10.70 -3.63
N ASN A 70 15.18 -11.78 -4.25
CA ASN A 70 16.61 -11.97 -4.54
C ASN A 70 17.49 -11.79 -3.27
N GLY A 71 17.00 -12.23 -2.12
CA GLY A 71 17.67 -12.06 -0.82
C GLY A 71 17.67 -10.63 -0.25
N LYS A 72 17.05 -9.65 -0.93
CA LYS A 72 16.92 -8.27 -0.46
C LYS A 72 15.70 -8.08 0.42
N LYS A 73 15.87 -7.41 1.57
CA LYS A 73 14.78 -7.02 2.48
C LYS A 73 14.21 -5.67 2.09
N ILE A 74 12.97 -5.69 1.63
CA ILE A 74 12.30 -4.52 1.04
C ILE A 74 11.05 -4.21 1.85
N LEU A 75 10.94 -2.99 2.37
CA LEU A 75 9.70 -2.48 2.97
C LEU A 75 8.92 -1.66 1.94
N ILE A 76 7.60 -1.82 1.91
CA ILE A 76 6.68 -0.97 1.14
C ILE A 76 5.78 -0.23 2.13
N ASP A 77 5.69 1.10 1.96
CA ASP A 77 4.84 2.01 2.76
C ASP A 77 4.84 1.66 4.27
N PRO A 78 6.00 1.75 4.95
CA PRO A 78 6.17 1.28 6.31
C PRO A 78 5.43 2.18 7.31
N MET A 79 4.11 2.00 7.40
CA MET A 79 3.24 2.58 8.41
C MET A 79 3.11 1.58 9.56
N PHE A 80 3.98 1.69 10.57
CA PHE A 80 3.94 0.87 11.79
C PHE A 80 3.22 1.55 12.95
N GLY A 81 3.06 2.88 12.89
CA GLY A 81 2.41 3.65 13.94
C GLY A 81 0.94 3.32 14.16
N ASP A 82 0.44 3.82 15.30
CA ASP A 82 -0.93 3.63 15.77
C ASP A 82 -1.97 4.51 15.06
N VAL A 83 -1.59 5.67 14.50
CA VAL A 83 -2.56 6.62 13.91
C VAL A 83 -2.03 7.20 12.60
N ALA A 84 -2.78 7.02 11.51
CA ALA A 84 -2.52 7.62 10.21
C ALA A 84 -2.91 9.11 10.15
N SER A 85 -2.16 9.98 10.84
CA SER A 85 -2.50 11.40 10.97
C SER A 85 -1.30 12.26 11.34
N PRO A 86 -1.31 13.58 11.03
CA PRO A 86 -0.29 14.52 11.52
C PRO A 86 -0.19 14.57 13.05
N VAL A 87 -1.26 14.21 13.76
CA VAL A 87 -1.34 14.28 15.21
C VAL A 87 -2.09 13.07 15.75
N SER A 88 -1.56 12.46 16.81
CA SER A 88 -2.09 11.22 17.38
C SER A 88 -3.49 11.32 18.00
N PHE A 89 -4.04 12.53 18.17
CA PHE A 89 -5.39 12.74 18.71
C PHE A 89 -6.46 12.95 17.63
N VAL A 90 -6.08 12.96 16.35
CA VAL A 90 -6.98 13.04 15.19
C VAL A 90 -6.72 11.81 14.33
N GLY A 91 -7.75 11.14 13.84
CA GLY A 91 -7.62 9.93 13.02
C GLY A 91 -8.11 8.67 13.72
N SER A 92 -8.23 7.57 12.97
CA SER A 92 -8.54 6.25 13.53
C SER A 92 -7.28 5.60 14.08
N THR A 93 -7.37 5.03 15.27
CA THR A 93 -6.34 4.13 15.80
C THR A 93 -6.29 2.84 14.99
N ARG A 94 -5.14 2.19 15.00
CA ARG A 94 -4.96 0.88 14.39
C ARG A 94 -5.89 -0.14 15.04
N PHE A 95 -6.35 -1.12 14.26
CA PHE A 95 -7.20 -2.22 14.75
C PHE A 95 -6.43 -3.19 15.63
N SER A 96 -5.15 -3.40 15.35
CA SER A 96 -4.20 -4.11 16.21
C SER A 96 -3.48 -3.15 17.16
N ASP A 97 -2.75 -3.72 18.13
CA ASP A 97 -1.79 -2.95 18.92
C ASP A 97 -0.74 -2.26 18.02
N ASP A 98 -0.15 -1.17 18.54
CA ASP A 98 0.93 -0.42 17.90
C ASP A 98 2.11 -1.33 17.51
N LEU A 99 2.54 -1.25 16.25
CA LEU A 99 3.58 -2.10 15.68
C LEU A 99 4.95 -1.42 15.64
N LEU A 100 5.09 -0.19 16.13
CA LEU A 100 6.37 0.54 16.07
C LEU A 100 7.53 -0.23 16.72
N HIS A 101 7.24 -0.96 17.81
CA HIS A 101 8.22 -1.81 18.50
C HIS A 101 8.77 -2.96 17.64
N VAL A 102 8.06 -3.37 16.59
CA VAL A 102 8.49 -4.45 15.67
C VAL A 102 9.72 -4.01 14.87
N ILE A 103 9.88 -2.71 14.60
CA ILE A 103 11.02 -2.16 13.85
C ILE A 103 12.36 -2.55 14.50
N ASP A 104 12.44 -2.60 15.83
CA ASP A 104 13.63 -3.01 16.56
C ASP A 104 14.07 -4.43 16.22
N GLU A 105 13.11 -5.32 15.98
CA GLU A 105 13.33 -6.75 15.70
C GLU A 105 13.58 -7.03 14.21
N LEU A 106 13.24 -6.10 13.30
CA LEU A 106 13.47 -6.26 11.87
C LEU A 106 14.96 -6.50 11.55
N PRO A 107 15.27 -7.33 10.52
CA PRO A 107 16.62 -7.40 9.96
C PRO A 107 17.04 -6.04 9.37
N PRO A 108 18.31 -5.88 8.96
CA PRO A 108 18.69 -4.79 8.07
C PRO A 108 17.76 -4.73 6.86
N ILE A 109 17.39 -3.53 6.44
CA ILE A 109 16.48 -3.29 5.33
C ILE A 109 17.30 -2.73 4.17
N ASP A 110 17.36 -3.46 3.07
CA ASP A 110 18.10 -3.01 1.89
C ASP A 110 17.38 -1.83 1.21
N ALA A 111 16.04 -1.88 1.12
CA ALA A 111 15.28 -0.77 0.54
C ALA A 111 13.93 -0.51 1.20
N VAL A 112 13.52 0.76 1.19
CA VAL A 112 12.15 1.20 1.47
C VAL A 112 11.56 1.83 0.21
N PHE A 113 10.33 1.47 -0.13
CA PHE A 113 9.56 2.05 -1.21
C PHE A 113 8.37 2.80 -0.63
N ILE A 114 8.20 4.05 -1.06
CA ILE A 114 7.04 4.88 -0.70
C ILE A 114 6.19 5.08 -1.95
N THR A 115 4.89 4.89 -1.88
CA THR A 115 3.98 5.11 -3.02
C THR A 115 3.55 6.56 -3.16
N HIS A 116 3.30 7.24 -2.05
CA HIS A 116 2.92 8.65 -2.00
C HIS A 116 3.03 9.21 -0.57
N ASP A 117 2.76 10.50 -0.40
CA ASP A 117 3.00 11.21 0.86
C ASP A 117 1.82 11.23 1.84
N HIS A 118 0.75 10.44 1.69
CA HIS A 118 -0.30 10.43 2.70
C HIS A 118 0.17 9.79 4.02
N TYR A 119 -0.53 10.11 5.11
CA TYR A 119 -0.12 9.74 6.47
C TYR A 119 -0.17 8.24 6.76
N ASP A 120 -1.00 7.49 6.04
CA ASP A 120 -1.13 6.04 6.15
C ASP A 120 -0.11 5.25 5.29
N HIS A 121 0.73 5.95 4.52
CA HIS A 121 1.78 5.36 3.67
C HIS A 121 3.18 5.87 4.04
N LEU A 122 3.29 7.18 4.30
CA LEU A 122 4.51 7.85 4.73
C LEU A 122 4.39 8.27 6.20
N ASP A 123 4.83 7.40 7.09
CA ASP A 123 4.72 7.56 8.53
C ASP A 123 5.99 8.14 9.15
N TYR A 124 5.90 9.32 9.76
CA TYR A 124 7.06 9.99 10.35
C TYR A 124 7.73 9.16 11.47
N PRO A 125 7.00 8.65 12.49
CA PRO A 125 7.58 7.77 13.51
C PRO A 125 8.29 6.56 12.92
N SER A 126 7.67 5.85 11.98
CA SER A 126 8.28 4.67 11.37
C SER A 126 9.55 5.01 10.61
N ILE A 127 9.54 6.08 9.80
CA ILE A 127 10.74 6.49 9.06
C ILE A 127 11.87 6.85 10.02
N VAL A 128 11.61 7.64 11.08
CA VAL A 128 12.64 8.05 12.05
C VAL A 128 13.27 6.84 12.75
N GLU A 129 12.49 5.84 13.15
CA GLU A 129 13.00 4.61 13.77
C GLU A 129 13.73 3.70 12.76
N LEU A 130 13.43 3.82 11.46
CA LEU A 130 14.03 3.02 10.39
C LEU A 130 15.34 3.60 9.82
N ILE A 131 15.62 4.91 9.96
CA ILE A 131 16.73 5.58 9.23
C ILE A 131 18.06 4.83 9.34
N ASP A 132 18.42 4.37 10.54
CA ASP A 132 19.70 3.71 10.79
C ASP A 132 19.74 2.23 10.34
N LYS A 133 18.60 1.67 9.93
CA LYS A 133 18.44 0.27 9.47
C LYS A 133 18.28 0.14 7.96
N VAL A 134 17.96 1.23 7.27
CA VAL A 134 17.64 1.25 5.83
C VAL A 134 18.85 1.70 5.02
N GLU A 135 19.22 0.91 4.02
CA GLU A 135 20.29 1.28 3.09
C GLU A 135 19.82 2.31 2.06
N HIS A 136 18.66 2.10 1.42
CA HIS A 136 18.18 2.98 0.35
C HIS A 136 16.65 3.24 0.39
N PHE A 137 16.23 4.41 -0.09
CA PHE A 137 14.82 4.79 -0.22
C PHE A 137 14.49 5.08 -1.69
N PHE A 138 13.46 4.42 -2.22
CA PHE A 138 12.88 4.71 -3.52
C PHE A 138 11.54 5.41 -3.33
N VAL A 139 11.41 6.60 -3.91
CA VAL A 139 10.25 7.46 -3.70
C VAL A 139 9.81 8.14 -5.00
N PRO A 140 8.55 8.57 -5.12
CA PRO A 140 8.11 9.42 -6.22
C PRO A 140 8.76 10.81 -6.10
N LEU A 141 8.88 11.53 -7.22
CA LEU A 141 9.39 12.91 -7.22
C LEU A 141 8.71 13.80 -6.18
N GLY A 142 9.51 14.52 -5.38
CA GLY A 142 9.04 15.47 -4.37
C GLY A 142 8.84 14.86 -2.97
N VAL A 143 8.60 13.54 -2.88
CA VAL A 143 8.47 12.85 -1.59
C VAL A 143 9.82 12.81 -0.85
N ASP A 144 10.93 12.82 -1.58
CA ASP A 144 12.30 12.92 -1.06
C ASP A 144 12.51 14.13 -0.14
N ALA A 145 11.79 15.24 -0.37
CA ALA A 145 11.87 16.42 0.48
C ALA A 145 11.51 16.13 1.94
N HIS A 146 10.52 15.26 2.19
CA HIS A 146 10.16 14.84 3.55
C HIS A 146 11.27 14.02 4.19
N LEU A 147 11.82 13.04 3.47
CA LEU A 147 12.87 12.16 3.99
C LEU A 147 14.15 12.95 4.33
N LEU A 148 14.53 13.90 3.48
CA LEU A 148 15.65 14.82 3.73
C LEU A 148 15.42 15.67 4.98
N GLU A 149 14.20 16.20 5.18
CA GLU A 149 13.84 16.96 6.38
C GLU A 149 13.92 16.09 7.65
N TRP A 150 13.59 14.80 7.54
CA TRP A 150 13.58 13.86 8.66
C TRP A 150 14.95 13.24 8.96
N GLY A 151 15.97 13.54 8.14
CA GLY A 151 17.37 13.20 8.41
C GLY A 151 17.93 12.05 7.57
N VAL A 152 17.18 11.56 6.57
CA VAL A 152 17.71 10.60 5.60
C VAL A 152 18.75 11.31 4.72
N GLN A 153 19.89 10.65 4.49
CA GLN A 153 20.97 11.21 3.68
C GLN A 153 20.57 11.20 2.19
N SER A 154 20.88 12.29 1.48
CA SER A 154 20.47 12.47 0.08
C SER A 154 20.95 11.38 -0.87
N GLU A 155 22.13 10.83 -0.59
CA GLU A 155 22.76 9.73 -1.32
C GLU A 155 22.03 8.39 -1.17
N ASN A 156 21.20 8.25 -0.13
CA ASN A 156 20.40 7.07 0.16
C ASN A 156 18.97 7.21 -0.35
N ILE A 157 18.66 8.22 -1.18
CA ILE A 157 17.33 8.45 -1.73
C ILE A 157 17.40 8.48 -3.25
N THR A 158 16.47 7.81 -3.91
CA THR A 158 16.23 7.92 -5.35
C THR A 158 14.79 8.31 -5.60
N ALA A 159 14.60 9.55 -6.06
CA ALA A 159 13.30 10.11 -6.42
C ALA A 159 13.05 9.87 -7.92
N LEU A 160 11.92 9.24 -8.27
CA LEU A 160 11.61 8.78 -9.62
C LEU A 160 10.29 9.36 -10.12
N ASN A 161 10.26 9.76 -11.39
CA ASN A 161 9.03 10.11 -12.08
C ASN A 161 8.33 8.84 -12.58
N TRP A 162 7.09 8.96 -13.06
CA TRP A 162 6.46 7.86 -13.79
C TRP A 162 7.28 7.46 -15.00
N TRP A 163 7.39 6.14 -15.18
CA TRP A 163 8.16 5.45 -16.20
C TRP A 163 9.68 5.63 -16.10
N ASP A 164 10.18 6.24 -15.02
CA ASP A 164 11.61 6.14 -14.70
C ASP A 164 11.91 4.73 -14.19
N GLU A 165 12.98 4.15 -14.72
CA GLU A 165 13.47 2.81 -14.40
C GLU A 165 14.93 2.88 -13.95
N VAL A 166 15.28 2.10 -12.94
CA VAL A 166 16.65 1.98 -12.41
C VAL A 166 17.00 0.53 -12.13
N GLU A 167 18.27 0.20 -12.37
CA GLU A 167 18.87 -1.07 -11.94
C GLU A 167 19.54 -0.85 -10.58
N TRP A 168 19.17 -1.64 -9.58
CA TRP A 168 19.72 -1.57 -8.23
C TRP A 168 19.93 -2.97 -7.68
N ASP A 169 21.20 -3.33 -7.43
CA ASP A 169 21.60 -4.61 -6.84
C ASP A 169 20.96 -5.87 -7.47
N GLY A 170 20.79 -5.85 -8.80
CA GLY A 170 20.23 -6.97 -9.55
C GLY A 170 18.69 -6.99 -9.59
N LEU A 171 18.03 -5.93 -9.12
CA LEU A 171 16.62 -5.68 -9.30
C LEU A 171 16.41 -4.56 -10.34
N THR A 172 15.46 -4.76 -11.25
CA THR A 172 14.90 -3.67 -12.03
C THR A 172 13.76 -3.04 -11.22
N ILE A 173 13.83 -1.75 -11.00
CA ILE A 173 12.84 -0.96 -10.27
C ILE A 173 12.25 0.07 -11.21
N ALA A 174 10.94 0.15 -11.30
CA ALA A 174 10.26 1.22 -12.03
C ALA A 174 9.15 1.88 -11.21
N SER A 175 9.14 3.21 -11.21
CA SER A 175 8.01 4.03 -10.75
C SER A 175 7.00 4.08 -11.89
N VAL A 176 5.75 3.68 -11.63
CA VAL A 176 4.71 3.60 -12.67
C VAL A 176 3.51 4.47 -12.32
N PRO A 177 2.72 4.91 -13.33
CA PRO A 177 1.57 5.77 -13.08
C PRO A 177 0.56 5.17 -12.12
N ALA A 178 -0.01 6.07 -11.31
CA ALA A 178 -1.15 5.81 -10.46
C ALA A 178 -2.15 6.96 -10.60
N GLN A 179 -3.43 6.67 -10.37
CA GLN A 179 -4.51 7.64 -10.38
C GLN A 179 -4.93 7.99 -8.96
N HIS A 180 -4.25 8.99 -8.38
CA HIS A 180 -4.44 9.42 -6.99
C HIS A 180 -4.15 10.93 -6.82
N TYR A 181 -3.87 11.36 -5.60
CA TYR A 181 -3.39 12.69 -5.26
C TYR A 181 -2.41 12.63 -4.08
N SER A 182 -1.83 13.76 -3.71
CA SER A 182 -0.92 13.88 -2.57
C SER A 182 -1.22 15.11 -1.71
N GLY A 183 -0.66 15.16 -0.50
CA GLY A 183 -0.71 16.30 0.41
C GLY A 183 -0.87 15.89 1.87
N ARG A 184 -0.18 16.63 2.75
CA ARG A 184 -0.15 16.39 4.20
C ARG A 184 -0.71 17.57 5.01
N GLY A 185 -1.07 18.67 4.36
CA GLY A 185 -1.54 19.91 4.97
C GLY A 185 -2.60 20.63 4.15
N LEU A 186 -2.85 21.89 4.50
CA LEU A 186 -3.91 22.69 3.87
C LEU A 186 -3.52 23.29 2.52
N TRP A 187 -2.23 23.33 2.18
CA TRP A 187 -1.68 24.12 1.07
C TRP A 187 -0.68 23.35 0.20
N ASP A 188 -0.49 22.07 0.46
CA ASP A 188 0.52 21.20 -0.16
C ASP A 188 -0.08 20.12 -1.07
N ARG A 189 -1.37 20.23 -1.39
CA ARG A 189 -2.03 19.31 -2.32
C ARG A 189 -1.28 19.24 -3.66
N ASN A 190 -0.97 18.02 -4.07
CA ASN A 190 -0.29 17.66 -5.32
C ASN A 190 1.12 18.28 -5.47
N GLN A 191 1.81 18.60 -4.38
CA GLN A 191 3.20 19.09 -4.45
C GLN A 191 4.23 17.96 -4.62
N THR A 192 3.85 16.72 -4.32
CA THR A 192 4.64 15.49 -4.53
C THR A 192 3.91 14.55 -5.50
N LEU A 193 4.66 13.68 -6.16
CA LEU A 193 4.10 12.65 -7.05
C LEU A 193 3.56 11.46 -6.23
N TRP A 194 2.66 10.69 -6.82
CA TRP A 194 2.14 9.41 -6.33
C TRP A 194 2.40 8.35 -7.39
N SER A 195 2.78 7.13 -7.01
CA SER A 195 3.16 6.07 -7.95
C SER A 195 2.77 4.68 -7.45
N GLY A 196 2.59 3.76 -8.40
CA GLY A 196 2.80 2.33 -8.15
C GLY A 196 4.28 1.97 -8.32
N TRP A 197 4.65 0.76 -7.90
CA TRP A 197 6.01 0.25 -8.06
C TRP A 197 6.04 -1.10 -8.76
N VAL A 198 6.98 -1.24 -9.68
CA VAL A 198 7.39 -2.50 -10.29
C VAL A 198 8.76 -2.87 -9.74
N ILE A 199 8.87 -4.10 -9.22
CA ILE A 199 10.12 -4.66 -8.69
C ILE A 199 10.35 -6.02 -9.35
N LEU A 200 11.36 -6.10 -10.21
CA LEU A 200 11.66 -7.30 -10.98
C LEU A 200 12.96 -7.94 -10.48
N GLY A 201 12.83 -9.09 -9.82
CA GLY A 201 13.92 -9.96 -9.45
C GLY A 201 14.25 -11.01 -10.52
N GLU A 202 15.13 -11.95 -10.16
CA GLU A 202 15.52 -13.05 -11.05
C GLU A 202 14.42 -14.10 -11.14
N GLN A 203 13.67 -14.29 -10.03
CA GLN A 203 12.62 -15.29 -9.90
C GLN A 203 11.24 -14.66 -9.67
N THR A 204 11.18 -13.59 -8.88
CA THR A 204 9.92 -12.94 -8.51
C THR A 204 9.77 -11.57 -9.16
N ARG A 205 8.61 -11.32 -9.75
CA ARG A 205 8.17 -10.06 -10.35
C ARG A 205 6.98 -9.54 -9.56
N LEU A 206 7.16 -8.40 -8.90
CA LEU A 206 6.14 -7.80 -8.05
C LEU A 206 5.65 -6.47 -8.61
N PHE A 207 4.35 -6.24 -8.49
CA PHE A 207 3.72 -4.94 -8.71
C PHE A 207 2.93 -4.52 -7.46
N THR A 208 3.01 -3.24 -7.08
CA THR A 208 2.08 -2.62 -6.12
C THR A 208 1.43 -1.40 -6.74
N SER A 209 0.11 -1.24 -6.56
CA SER A 209 -0.64 -0.14 -7.15
C SER A 209 -0.48 1.20 -6.42
N GLY A 210 0.05 1.20 -5.19
CA GLY A 210 -0.28 2.27 -4.24
C GLY A 210 -1.79 2.43 -4.11
N ASP A 211 -2.28 3.63 -3.85
CA ASP A 211 -3.71 3.94 -3.74
C ASP A 211 -4.32 4.39 -5.08
N SER A 212 -3.97 3.69 -6.16
CA SER A 212 -4.42 4.07 -7.48
C SER A 212 -5.86 3.63 -7.73
N SER A 213 -6.74 4.59 -8.01
CA SER A 213 -8.05 4.26 -8.61
C SER A 213 -7.93 3.62 -10.00
N TYR A 214 -9.01 2.99 -10.46
CA TYR A 214 -9.01 2.24 -11.71
C TYR A 214 -8.83 3.13 -12.94
N GLY A 215 -8.01 2.66 -13.90
CA GLY A 215 -7.73 3.39 -15.13
C GLY A 215 -6.89 2.60 -16.14
N PRO A 216 -6.68 3.14 -17.35
CA PRO A 216 -6.00 2.45 -18.44
C PRO A 216 -4.49 2.23 -18.20
N HIS A 217 -3.91 2.90 -17.20
CA HIS A 217 -2.50 2.73 -16.85
C HIS A 217 -2.19 1.29 -16.40
N PHE A 218 -3.14 0.57 -15.76
CA PHE A 218 -2.93 -0.84 -15.39
C PHE A 218 -2.64 -1.72 -16.61
N GLY A 219 -3.43 -1.60 -17.69
CA GLY A 219 -3.17 -2.33 -18.92
C GLY A 219 -1.83 -1.96 -19.59
N GLN A 220 -1.42 -0.68 -19.49
CA GLN A 220 -0.12 -0.22 -20.00
C GLN A 220 1.04 -0.79 -19.19
N ILE A 221 0.91 -0.84 -17.86
CA ILE A 221 1.87 -1.47 -16.95
C ILE A 221 1.98 -2.96 -17.24
N GLY A 222 0.86 -3.65 -17.42
CA GLY A 222 0.82 -5.06 -17.79
C GLY A 222 1.47 -5.37 -19.13
N GLU A 223 1.33 -4.48 -20.13
CA GLU A 223 2.01 -4.61 -21.42
C GLU A 223 3.52 -4.37 -21.32
N ALA A 224 3.95 -3.41 -20.48
CA ALA A 224 5.34 -3.03 -20.34
C ALA A 224 6.15 -4.02 -19.49
N TYR A 225 5.56 -4.52 -18.40
CA TYR A 225 6.28 -5.23 -17.34
C TYR A 225 5.67 -6.59 -16.97
N GLY A 226 4.45 -6.91 -17.40
CA GLY A 226 3.83 -8.20 -17.08
C GLY A 226 4.49 -9.39 -17.81
N PRO A 227 4.15 -10.63 -17.40
CA PRO A 227 3.32 -10.96 -16.25
C PRO A 227 4.03 -10.72 -14.90
N PHE A 228 3.25 -10.58 -13.83
CA PHE A 228 3.73 -10.47 -12.46
C PHE A 228 3.36 -11.70 -11.64
N ASP A 229 4.29 -12.23 -10.86
CA ASP A 229 4.03 -13.38 -9.99
C ASP A 229 3.09 -12.98 -8.82
N LEU A 230 3.31 -11.77 -8.28
CA LEU A 230 2.50 -11.22 -7.19
C LEU A 230 2.14 -9.75 -7.45
N THR A 231 0.86 -9.43 -7.27
CA THR A 231 0.37 -8.05 -7.30
C THR A 231 -0.26 -7.66 -5.97
N LEU A 232 0.19 -6.55 -5.40
CA LEU A 232 -0.40 -5.92 -4.21
C LEU A 232 -1.30 -4.78 -4.69
N ILE A 233 -2.62 -5.00 -4.65
CA ILE A 233 -3.58 -4.09 -5.26
C ILE A 233 -4.47 -3.49 -4.18
N GLU A 234 -4.58 -2.16 -4.16
CA GLU A 234 -5.50 -1.47 -3.26
C GLU A 234 -6.95 -1.85 -3.59
N GLY A 235 -7.76 -1.97 -2.57
CA GLY A 235 -9.22 -2.01 -2.71
C GLY A 235 -9.89 -1.87 -1.36
N GLY A 236 -9.18 -1.22 -0.43
CA GLY A 236 -9.69 -0.79 0.84
C GLY A 236 -9.97 0.71 0.79
N GLN A 237 -10.72 1.21 1.76
CA GLN A 237 -11.01 2.64 1.92
C GLN A 237 -11.78 3.29 0.76
N TYR A 238 -12.53 2.50 -0.02
CA TYR A 238 -13.30 2.99 -1.16
C TYR A 238 -14.61 3.68 -0.75
N ASP A 239 -15.10 4.54 -1.64
CA ASP A 239 -16.45 5.11 -1.59
C ASP A 239 -16.80 5.74 -2.94
N GLU A 240 -18.08 5.76 -3.32
CA GLU A 240 -18.54 6.40 -4.56
C GLU A 240 -18.07 7.85 -4.68
N ARG A 241 -17.98 8.57 -3.54
CA ARG A 241 -17.64 10.00 -3.45
C ARG A 241 -16.19 10.32 -3.80
N TRP A 242 -15.30 9.34 -3.76
CA TRP A 242 -13.89 9.47 -4.11
C TRP A 242 -13.38 8.29 -4.94
N SER A 243 -14.27 7.67 -5.71
CA SER A 243 -13.96 6.61 -6.69
C SER A 243 -12.90 7.01 -7.73
N TYR A 244 -12.61 8.32 -7.84
CA TYR A 244 -11.54 8.84 -8.66
C TYR A 244 -10.13 8.70 -8.06
N SER A 245 -10.02 8.22 -6.81
CA SER A 245 -8.76 8.08 -6.09
C SER A 245 -8.67 6.80 -5.25
N HIS A 246 -9.72 5.96 -5.22
CA HIS A 246 -9.66 4.61 -4.65
C HIS A 246 -10.49 3.63 -5.48
N MET A 247 -10.03 2.39 -5.60
CA MET A 247 -10.74 1.30 -6.29
C MET A 247 -11.78 0.63 -5.40
N PHE A 248 -12.92 0.26 -5.99
CA PHE A 248 -13.76 -0.76 -5.39
C PHE A 248 -13.07 -2.15 -5.49
N PRO A 249 -13.35 -3.10 -4.57
CA PRO A 249 -12.72 -4.42 -4.59
C PRO A 249 -12.85 -5.18 -5.92
N GLU A 250 -13.96 -5.00 -6.63
CA GLU A 250 -14.17 -5.59 -7.95
C GLU A 250 -13.27 -4.96 -9.03
N GLU A 251 -13.01 -3.66 -8.93
CA GLU A 251 -12.07 -2.95 -9.81
C GLU A 251 -10.62 -3.36 -9.50
N SER A 252 -10.30 -3.63 -8.23
CA SER A 252 -9.00 -4.17 -7.81
C SER A 252 -8.71 -5.52 -8.48
N VAL A 253 -9.70 -6.42 -8.54
CA VAL A 253 -9.58 -7.70 -9.24
C VAL A 253 -9.40 -7.47 -10.75
N GLN A 254 -10.10 -6.51 -11.34
CA GLN A 254 -9.89 -6.16 -12.74
C GLN A 254 -8.50 -5.56 -13.00
N ALA A 255 -7.99 -4.70 -12.11
CA ALA A 255 -6.65 -4.13 -12.21
C ALA A 255 -5.57 -5.21 -12.17
N HIS A 256 -5.72 -6.21 -11.29
CA HIS A 256 -4.84 -7.39 -11.23
C HIS A 256 -4.80 -8.13 -12.59
N ILE A 257 -5.96 -8.35 -13.21
CA ILE A 257 -6.05 -8.97 -14.54
C ILE A 257 -5.35 -8.11 -15.59
N ASP A 258 -5.58 -6.80 -15.57
CA ASP A 258 -5.05 -5.87 -16.58
C ASP A 258 -3.52 -5.73 -16.51
N VAL A 259 -2.92 -5.87 -15.32
CA VAL A 259 -1.46 -5.91 -15.16
C VAL A 259 -0.85 -7.28 -15.51
N ASN A 260 -1.66 -8.27 -15.91
CA ASN A 260 -1.26 -9.65 -16.13
C ASN A 260 -0.64 -10.30 -14.87
N GLY A 261 -1.28 -10.13 -13.71
CA GLY A 261 -0.85 -10.79 -12.47
C GLY A 261 -1.23 -12.27 -12.42
N GLU A 262 -0.42 -13.08 -11.74
CA GLU A 262 -0.70 -14.49 -11.46
C GLU A 262 -1.36 -14.68 -10.09
N THR A 263 -0.82 -14.05 -9.03
CA THR A 263 -1.40 -14.05 -7.68
C THR A 263 -1.72 -12.63 -7.23
N MET A 264 -2.92 -12.43 -6.69
CA MET A 264 -3.36 -11.16 -6.12
C MET A 264 -3.34 -11.20 -4.60
N MET A 265 -2.88 -10.12 -3.97
CA MET A 265 -3.21 -9.80 -2.59
C MET A 265 -3.88 -8.42 -2.52
N LEU A 266 -5.06 -8.37 -1.89
CA LEU A 266 -5.73 -7.09 -1.60
C LEU A 266 -5.02 -6.38 -0.44
N MET A 267 -4.72 -5.09 -0.60
CA MET A 267 -4.13 -4.24 0.44
C MET A 267 -5.05 -3.10 0.88
N HIS A 268 -4.56 -2.21 1.75
CA HIS A 268 -5.27 -1.02 2.25
C HIS A 268 -6.46 -1.29 3.21
N TRP A 269 -6.55 -2.52 3.73
CA TRP A 269 -7.55 -2.94 4.71
C TRP A 269 -6.88 -3.55 5.97
N GLY A 270 -7.69 -3.90 6.97
CA GLY A 270 -7.21 -4.65 8.14
C GLY A 270 -6.40 -3.84 9.16
N ALA A 271 -6.34 -2.50 9.04
CA ALA A 271 -5.60 -1.67 9.99
C ALA A 271 -6.36 -0.43 10.47
N PHE A 272 -7.05 0.30 9.59
CA PHE A 272 -7.62 1.61 9.93
C PHE A 272 -9.03 1.80 9.35
N THR A 273 -9.83 2.65 10.01
CA THR A 273 -11.13 3.12 9.50
C THR A 273 -10.93 4.46 8.79
N LEU A 274 -10.65 4.44 7.49
CA LEU A 274 -10.46 5.64 6.67
C LEU A 274 -11.64 5.89 5.70
N ALA A 275 -12.55 4.93 5.58
CA ALA A 275 -13.80 5.03 4.81
C ALA A 275 -15.03 4.60 5.62
N TYR A 276 -16.18 4.54 4.93
CA TYR A 276 -17.49 4.32 5.55
C TYR A 276 -18.03 2.88 5.45
N HIS A 277 -17.34 1.99 4.72
CA HIS A 277 -17.68 0.56 4.57
C HIS A 277 -17.32 -0.26 5.83
N GLY A 278 -17.81 -1.50 5.91
CA GLY A 278 -17.43 -2.43 6.99
C GLY A 278 -15.94 -2.78 6.95
N TRP A 279 -15.29 -3.03 8.08
CA TRP A 279 -13.82 -3.19 8.11
C TRP A 279 -13.30 -4.44 7.37
N SER A 280 -14.07 -5.54 7.34
CA SER A 280 -13.78 -6.77 6.59
C SER A 280 -14.43 -6.82 5.21
N GLU A 281 -15.37 -5.91 4.93
CA GLU A 281 -16.10 -5.84 3.65
C GLU A 281 -15.18 -5.82 2.41
N PRO A 282 -14.04 -5.09 2.39
CA PRO A 282 -13.12 -5.10 1.24
C PRO A 282 -12.65 -6.50 0.83
N VAL A 283 -12.14 -7.29 1.78
CA VAL A 283 -11.58 -8.62 1.47
C VAL A 283 -12.69 -9.60 1.10
N GLU A 284 -13.86 -9.50 1.74
CA GLU A 284 -15.01 -10.34 1.43
C GLU A 284 -15.51 -10.11 -0.01
N ARG A 285 -15.62 -8.85 -0.43
CA ARG A 285 -16.00 -8.49 -1.80
C ARG A 285 -14.94 -8.87 -2.82
N ALA A 286 -13.66 -8.63 -2.53
CA ALA A 286 -12.58 -9.02 -3.42
C ALA A 286 -12.53 -10.54 -3.63
N LEU A 287 -12.74 -11.34 -2.59
CA LEU A 287 -12.79 -12.80 -2.69
C LEU A 287 -13.92 -13.29 -3.58
N LEU A 288 -15.12 -12.71 -3.46
CA LEU A 288 -16.25 -13.03 -4.32
C LEU A 288 -15.96 -12.67 -5.78
N ALA A 289 -15.42 -11.47 -6.02
CA ALA A 289 -15.05 -11.02 -7.36
C ALA A 289 -13.93 -11.88 -7.98
N ALA A 290 -12.94 -12.29 -7.18
CA ALA A 290 -11.86 -13.16 -7.60
C ALA A 290 -12.38 -14.56 -7.99
N GLU A 291 -13.30 -15.13 -7.22
CA GLU A 291 -13.95 -16.41 -7.56
C GLU A 291 -14.73 -16.31 -8.89
N GLU A 292 -15.44 -15.21 -9.13
CA GLU A 292 -16.20 -14.99 -10.37
C GLU A 292 -15.30 -14.84 -11.62
N GLN A 293 -14.08 -14.33 -11.44
CA GLN A 293 -13.12 -14.07 -12.53
C GLN A 293 -11.98 -15.09 -12.63
N ASP A 294 -11.98 -16.17 -11.83
CA ASP A 294 -10.92 -17.19 -11.79
C ASP A 294 -9.53 -16.60 -11.44
N VAL A 295 -9.52 -15.62 -10.52
CA VAL A 295 -8.29 -14.98 -10.00
C VAL A 295 -7.83 -15.67 -8.73
N HIS A 296 -6.53 -15.99 -8.67
CA HIS A 296 -5.93 -16.55 -7.46
C HIS A 296 -5.62 -15.44 -6.45
N LEU A 297 -6.46 -15.32 -5.42
CA LEU A 297 -6.31 -14.32 -4.36
C LEU A 297 -5.84 -14.96 -3.06
N ILE A 298 -4.81 -14.37 -2.44
CA ILE A 298 -4.35 -14.73 -1.09
C ILE A 298 -4.74 -13.66 -0.06
N ALA A 299 -4.99 -14.09 1.17
CA ALA A 299 -5.33 -13.20 2.28
C ALA A 299 -4.67 -13.70 3.59
N PRO A 300 -3.33 -13.62 3.71
CA PRO A 300 -2.62 -14.02 4.92
C PRO A 300 -3.08 -13.19 6.13
N LYS A 301 -2.85 -13.71 7.33
CA LYS A 301 -3.09 -12.95 8.56
C LYS A 301 -2.08 -11.81 8.70
N ILE A 302 -2.46 -10.77 9.42
CA ILE A 302 -1.52 -9.75 9.88
C ILE A 302 -0.40 -10.45 10.67
N GLY A 303 0.85 -10.20 10.31
CA GLY A 303 2.08 -10.80 10.84
C GLY A 303 2.48 -12.15 10.23
N GLU A 304 1.64 -12.76 9.39
CA GLU A 304 1.98 -14.01 8.71
C GLU A 304 2.99 -13.78 7.59
N THR A 305 3.93 -14.73 7.44
CA THR A 305 4.93 -14.71 6.37
C THR A 305 4.65 -15.83 5.37
N VAL A 306 4.29 -15.45 4.15
CA VAL A 306 4.04 -16.37 3.02
C VAL A 306 5.31 -16.54 2.19
N ASP A 307 5.47 -17.72 1.61
CA ASP A 307 6.54 -18.03 0.67
C ASP A 307 6.04 -17.71 -0.75
N LEU A 308 6.82 -16.96 -1.52
CA LEU A 308 6.43 -16.54 -2.87
C LEU A 308 6.65 -17.63 -3.92
N GLU A 309 7.49 -18.64 -3.64
CA GLU A 309 7.63 -19.83 -4.49
C GLU A 309 6.45 -20.81 -4.31
N MET A 310 5.72 -20.71 -3.19
CA MET A 310 4.59 -21.57 -2.84
C MET A 310 3.35 -20.75 -2.43
N LEU A 311 2.78 -20.02 -3.39
CA LEU A 311 1.60 -19.16 -3.18
C LEU A 311 0.26 -19.90 -3.06
N ASP A 312 0.27 -21.23 -2.89
CA ASP A 312 -0.91 -22.05 -2.57
C ASP A 312 -1.25 -21.97 -1.06
N VAL A 313 -1.52 -20.75 -0.58
CA VAL A 313 -1.93 -20.51 0.81
C VAL A 313 -3.44 -20.69 0.91
N PRO A 314 -3.96 -21.66 1.69
CA PRO A 314 -5.40 -21.77 1.89
C PRO A 314 -5.95 -20.49 2.50
N ILE A 315 -6.94 -19.89 1.84
CA ILE A 315 -7.64 -18.73 2.39
C ILE A 315 -8.28 -19.14 3.72
N SER A 316 -7.84 -18.49 4.80
CA SER A 316 -8.50 -18.57 6.09
C SER A 316 -9.33 -17.30 6.27
N THR A 317 -10.61 -17.43 6.63
CA THR A 317 -11.48 -16.28 6.95
C THR A 317 -11.19 -15.80 8.36
N TRP A 318 -9.93 -15.43 8.63
CA TRP A 318 -9.47 -15.07 9.97
C TRP A 318 -10.10 -13.77 10.50
N TRP A 319 -10.78 -13.02 9.63
CA TRP A 319 -11.57 -11.85 9.97
C TRP A 319 -12.99 -12.17 10.47
N ASP A 320 -13.46 -13.43 10.39
CA ASP A 320 -14.73 -13.89 10.96
C ASP A 320 -14.59 -14.11 12.49
N LEU A 321 -14.46 -13.01 13.26
CA LEU A 321 -14.23 -13.05 14.71
C LEU A 321 -15.51 -13.11 15.57
#